data_AF-A0A976K894-F1
#
_entry.id   AF-A0A976K894-F1
#
_cell.length_a   1.000
_cell.length_b   1.000
_cell.length_c   1.000
_cell.angle_alpha   90.00
_cell.angle_beta   90.00
_cell.angle_gamma   90.00
#
_symmetry.space_group_name_H-M   'P 1'
#
loop_
_entity.id
_entity.type
_entity.pdbx_description
1 polymer ?
#
loop_
_entity_poly.entity_id
_entity_poly.type
_entity_poly.pdbx_seq_one_letter_code
_entity_poly.pdbx_strand_id
1 'polypeptide(L)' 'GDVRGRELAQKAGNSIVALDMAETQRWKRTAASVESDWVKEMQGKGIDGARLLAEAKALIAQYEKK' A
#
# COMPACT_ATOMS: atom_id res chain seq x y z
N GLY A 1 -4.36 3.82 -15.48
CA GLY A 1 -5.68 4.23 -14.96
C GLY A 1 -5.58 5.52 -14.18
N ASP A 2 -4.60 5.60 -13.30
CA ASP A 2 -4.48 6.61 -12.24
C ASP A 2 -4.46 8.07 -12.73
N VAL A 3 -3.66 8.36 -13.77
CA VAL A 3 -3.57 9.72 -14.34
C VAL A 3 -4.93 10.16 -14.90
N ARG A 4 -5.54 9.34 -15.77
CA ARG A 4 -6.84 9.63 -16.40
C ARG A 4 -7.96 9.75 -15.36
N GLY A 5 -7.98 8.88 -14.35
CA GLY A 5 -8.96 8.92 -13.26
C GLY A 5 -8.83 10.20 -12.43
N ARG A 6 -7.60 10.58 -12.08
CA ARG A 6 -7.32 11.81 -11.35
C ARG A 6 -7.72 13.06 -12.14
N GLU A 7 -7.41 13.11 -13.44
CA GLU A 7 -7.80 14.21 -14.32
C GLU A 7 -9.32 14.38 -14.41
N LEU A 8 -10.07 13.27 -14.51
CA LEU A 8 -11.53 13.32 -14.52
C LEU A 8 -12.09 13.87 -13.19
N ALA A 9 -11.53 13.44 -12.05
CA ALA A 9 -11.93 13.96 -10.74
C ALA A 9 -11.64 15.46 -10.59
N GLN A 10 -10.49 15.93 -11.12
CA GLN A 10 -10.15 17.35 -11.15
C GLN A 10 -11.12 18.15 -12.03
N LYS A 11 -11.42 17.65 -13.24
CA LYS A 11 -12.38 18.29 -14.17
C LYS A 11 -13.80 18.36 -13.61
N ALA A 12 -14.18 17.39 -12.78
CA ALA A 12 -15.47 17.38 -12.08
C ALA A 12 -15.53 18.35 -10.89
N GLY A 13 -14.44 19.04 -10.55
CA GLY A 13 -14.38 20.00 -9.44
C GLY A 13 -14.22 19.33 -8.06
N ASN A 14 -13.81 18.06 -8.00
CA ASN A 14 -13.61 17.37 -6.73
C ASN A 14 -12.38 17.92 -5.97
N SER A 15 -12.49 18.01 -4.65
CA SER A 15 -11.35 18.30 -3.78
C SER A 15 -10.43 17.06 -3.67
N ILE A 16 -9.16 17.21 -4.03
CA ILE A 16 -8.15 16.16 -3.93
C ILE A 16 -7.12 16.60 -2.90
N VAL A 17 -7.06 15.91 -1.77
CA VAL A 17 -6.13 16.21 -0.67
C VAL A 17 -4.98 15.21 -0.69
N ALA A 18 -3.76 15.72 -0.79
CA ALA A 18 -2.56 14.92 -0.55
C ALA A 18 -2.25 14.95 0.96
N LEU A 19 -2.14 13.78 1.58
CA LEU A 19 -1.79 13.67 2.98
C LEU A 19 -0.31 14.03 3.16
N ASP A 20 0.00 14.79 4.21
CA ASP A 20 1.38 15.08 4.57
C ASP A 20 2.09 13.81 5.11
N MET A 21 3.38 13.94 5.41
CA MET A 21 4.17 12.84 5.94
C MET A 21 3.66 12.33 7.29
N ALA A 22 3.26 13.22 8.20
CA ALA A 22 2.84 12.84 9.56
C ALA A 22 1.53 12.06 9.52
N GLU A 23 0.58 12.56 8.75
CA GLU A 23 -0.72 11.96 8.45
C GLU A 23 -0.54 10.60 7.77
N THR A 24 0.28 10.53 6.72
CA THR A 24 0.60 9.29 6.02
C THR A 24 1.20 8.24 6.97
N GLN A 25 2.12 8.65 7.84
CA GLN A 25 2.73 7.73 8.81
C GLN A 25 1.75 7.27 9.89
N ARG A 26 0.79 8.13 10.30
CA ARG A 26 -0.27 7.70 11.22
C ARG A 26 -1.08 6.57 10.61
N TRP A 27 -1.53 6.73 9.36
CA TRP A 27 -2.29 5.69 8.66
C TRP A 27 -1.48 4.41 8.45
N LYS A 28 -0.20 4.50 8.09
CA LYS A 28 0.69 3.33 7.99
C LYS A 28 0.76 2.54 9.30
N ARG A 29 0.90 3.23 10.44
CA ARG A 29 0.91 2.56 11.75
C ARG A 29 -0.42 1.89 12.07
N THR A 30 -1.54 2.58 11.83
CA THR A 30 -2.88 2.02 12.05
C THR A 30 -3.14 0.78 11.20
N ALA A 31 -2.67 0.77 9.95
CA ALA A 31 -2.87 -0.34 9.02
C ALA A 31 -1.86 -1.50 9.22
N ALA A 32 -0.83 -1.35 10.06
CA ALA A 32 0.23 -2.33 10.21
C ALA A 32 -0.27 -3.72 10.65
N SER A 33 -1.40 -3.80 11.36
CA SER A 33 -2.01 -5.07 11.76
C SER A 33 -2.41 -5.92 10.55
N VAL A 34 -2.86 -5.30 9.45
CA VAL A 34 -3.31 -6.00 8.24
C VAL A 34 -2.20 -6.87 7.65
N GLU A 35 -0.98 -6.32 7.57
CA GLU A 35 0.19 -7.10 7.11
C GLU A 35 0.47 -8.27 8.07
N SER A 36 0.43 -8.01 9.38
CA SER A 36 0.73 -9.04 10.39
C SER A 36 -0.30 -10.16 10.43
N ASP A 37 -1.58 -9.84 10.22
CA ASP A 37 -2.67 -10.81 10.24
C ASP A 37 -2.68 -11.66 8.98
N TRP A 38 -2.35 -11.07 7.82
CA TRP A 38 -2.15 -11.83 6.59
C TRP A 38 -0.97 -12.81 6.71
N VAL A 39 0.16 -12.40 7.31
CA VAL A 39 1.30 -13.30 7.55
C VAL A 39 0.88 -14.49 8.42
N LYS A 40 0.12 -14.26 9.50
CA LYS A 40 -0.42 -15.35 10.34
C LYS A 40 -1.36 -16.26 9.56
N GLU A 41 -2.23 -15.69 8.72
CA GLU A 41 -3.14 -16.45 7.87
C GLU A 41 -2.35 -17.38 6.92
N MET A 42 -1.31 -16.86 6.28
CA MET A 42 -0.46 -17.67 5.38
C MET A 42 0.27 -18.77 6.14
N GLN A 43 0.77 -18.48 7.33
CA GLN A 43 1.40 -19.49 8.16
C GLN A 43 0.43 -20.60 8.59
N GLY A 44 -0.83 -20.25 8.88
CA GLY A 44 -1.90 -21.23 9.11
C GLY A 44 -2.19 -22.13 7.90
N LYS A 45 -1.85 -21.67 6.68
CA LYS A 45 -1.94 -22.45 5.43
C LYS A 45 -0.63 -23.19 5.09
N GLY A 46 0.37 -23.19 5.98
CA GLY A 46 1.68 -23.79 5.74
C GLY A 46 2.54 -23.02 4.73
N ILE A 47 2.24 -21.75 4.48
CA ILE A 47 2.96 -20.87 3.56
C ILE A 47 3.81 -19.89 4.37
N ASP A 48 5.05 -19.66 3.94
CA ASP A 48 5.93 -18.64 4.52
C ASP A 48 5.50 -17.23 4.08
N GLY A 49 4.47 -16.69 4.75
CA GLY A 49 3.95 -15.35 4.49
C GLY A 49 4.97 -14.25 4.76
N ALA A 50 5.90 -14.45 5.71
CA ALA A 50 6.93 -13.46 6.02
C ALA A 50 7.91 -13.30 4.84
N ARG A 51 8.35 -14.41 4.25
CA ARG A 51 9.18 -14.40 3.04
C ARG A 51 8.46 -13.75 1.86
N LEU A 52 7.19 -14.10 1.63
CA LEU A 52 6.41 -13.52 0.53
C LEU A 52 6.23 -12.00 0.68
N LEU A 53 5.95 -11.52 1.90
CA LEU A 53 5.85 -10.09 2.18
C LEU A 53 7.17 -9.36 1.91
N ALA A 54 8.30 -9.94 2.33
CA ALA A 54 9.62 -9.37 2.09
C ALA A 54 9.96 -9.31 0.59
N GLU A 55 9.71 -10.40 -0.15
CA GLU A 55 9.93 -10.46 -1.61
C GLU A 55 9.06 -9.45 -2.35
N ALA A 56 7.78 -9.32 -1.99
CA ALA A 56 6.88 -8.34 -2.59
C ALA A 56 7.38 -6.91 -2.37
N LYS A 57 7.81 -6.55 -1.14
CA LYS A 57 8.39 -5.23 -0.84
C LYS A 57 9.67 -4.97 -1.63
N ALA A 58 10.53 -5.99 -1.77
CA ALA A 58 11.75 -5.88 -2.56
C ALA A 58 11.45 -5.65 -4.05
N LEU A 59 10.50 -6.40 -4.62
CA LEU A 59 10.07 -6.23 -6.01
C LEU A 59 9.46 -4.85 -6.25
N ILE A 60 8.59 -4.36 -5.35
CA ILE A 60 8.05 -2.99 -5.45
C ILE A 60 9.20 -1.98 -5.48
N ALA A 61 10.13 -2.04 -4.52
CA ALA A 61 11.26 -1.12 -4.49
C ALA A 61 12.17 -1.21 -5.74
N GLN A 62 12.28 -2.40 -6.33
CA GLN A 62 13.04 -2.61 -7.56
C GLN A 62 12.38 -1.92 -8.77
N TYR A 63 11.05 -1.93 -8.85
CA TYR A 63 10.30 -1.44 -10.02
C TYR A 63 9.67 -0.05 -9.83
N GLU A 64 9.67 0.50 -8.62
CA GLU A 64 9.13 1.84 -8.29
C GLU A 64 9.96 2.98 -8.95
N LYS A 65 11.20 2.73 -9.34
CA LYS A 65 12.08 3.72 -10.00
C LYS A 65 11.91 3.86 -11.52
N LYS A 66 10.78 3.45 -12.10
CA LYS A 66 10.51 3.60 -13.55
C LYS A 66 9.37 4.55 -13.84
#